data_AF-A0A4R7GME8-F1
#
_entry.id   AF-A0A4R7GME8-F1
#
_cell.length_a   1.000
_cell.length_b   1.000
_cell.length_c   1.000
_cell.angle_alpha   90.00
_cell.angle_beta   90.00
_cell.angle_gamma   90.00
#
_symmetry.space_group_name_H-M   'P 1'
#
loop_
_entity.id
_entity.type
_entity.pdbx_description
1 polymer ?
#
loop_
_entity_poly.entity_id
_entity_poly.type
_entity_poly.pdbx_seq_one_letter_code
_entity_poly.pdbx_strand_id
1 'polypeptide(L)'
;MQDVSYTHVKLADYILTEDPELLLGNETVIRIYNNLKKHKQQVTHKDIILCLIQRIEQESDDSKQNIYLEALEYVVYRTPDDDTI
;
A
#
# COMPACT_ATOMS: atom_id res chain seq x y z
N MET A 1 41.41 11.14 -1.26
CA MET A 1 40.12 11.45 -0.62
C MET A 1 39.04 11.25 -1.66
N GLN A 2 38.36 10.12 -1.65
CA GLN A 2 37.13 9.93 -2.44
C GLN A 2 35.97 10.14 -1.48
N ASP A 3 35.15 11.12 -1.82
CA ASP A 3 33.95 11.53 -1.09
C ASP A 3 32.88 10.43 -1.26
N VAL A 4 32.70 9.60 -0.23
CA VAL A 4 31.69 8.53 -0.20
C VAL A 4 30.41 9.10 0.40
N SER A 5 29.72 9.95 -0.35
CA SER A 5 28.50 10.62 0.13
C SER A 5 27.33 10.54 -0.87
N TYR A 6 27.08 9.36 -1.43
CA TYR A 6 25.91 9.15 -2.32
C TYR A 6 25.14 7.83 -2.11
N THR A 7 25.47 7.03 -1.10
CA THR A 7 24.78 5.76 -0.84
C THR A 7 23.84 5.79 0.36
N HIS A 8 23.97 6.74 1.28
CA HIS A 8 23.10 6.79 2.46
C HIS A 8 21.71 7.38 2.21
N VAL A 9 21.54 8.24 1.20
CA VAL A 9 20.23 8.85 0.89
C VAL A 9 19.32 7.83 0.19
N LYS A 10 19.87 6.98 -0.69
CA LYS A 10 19.07 6.00 -1.46
C LYS A 10 18.50 4.85 -0.62
N LEU A 11 19.22 4.39 0.40
CA LEU A 11 18.76 3.31 1.28
C LEU A 11 17.64 3.78 2.21
N ALA A 12 17.76 4.99 2.77
CA ALA A 12 16.68 5.57 3.57
C ALA A 12 15.42 5.79 2.71
N ASP A 13 15.57 6.32 1.49
CA ASP A 13 14.43 6.47 0.57
C ASP A 13 13.82 5.11 0.18
N TYR A 14 14.62 4.07 -0.01
CA TYR A 14 14.16 2.71 -0.34
C TYR A 14 13.49 1.99 0.84
N ILE A 15 13.94 2.25 2.08
CA ILE A 15 13.33 1.72 3.32
C ILE A 15 12.07 2.51 3.71
N LEU A 16 12.00 3.80 3.38
CA LEU A 16 10.85 4.67 3.65
C LEU A 16 9.74 4.55 2.61
N THR A 17 10.06 4.11 1.39
CA THR A 17 9.05 3.62 0.46
C THR A 17 8.66 2.22 0.88
N GLU A 18 7.59 2.10 1.68
CA GLU A 18 6.81 0.87 1.69
C GLU A 18 6.51 0.52 0.22
N ASP A 19 7.12 -0.57 -0.19
CA ASP A 19 7.32 -1.13 -1.52
C ASP A 19 6.45 -0.52 -2.66
N PRO A 20 7.03 0.32 -3.54
CA PRO A 20 6.34 0.83 -4.72
C PRO A 20 5.82 -0.29 -5.64
N GLU A 21 6.44 -1.49 -5.62
CA GLU A 21 6.04 -2.62 -6.45
C GLU A 21 4.79 -3.33 -5.92
N LEU A 22 4.50 -3.20 -4.62
CA LEU A 22 3.38 -3.88 -3.97
C LEU A 22 2.04 -3.42 -4.55
N LEU A 23 1.95 -2.16 -4.98
CA LEU A 23 0.71 -1.55 -5.46
C LEU A 23 0.50 -1.73 -6.98
N LEU A 24 1.52 -2.07 -7.75
CA LEU A 24 1.47 -2.00 -9.23
C LEU A 24 0.54 -3.05 -9.87
N GLY A 25 0.20 -4.13 -9.17
CA GLY A 25 -0.60 -5.24 -9.70
C GLY A 25 -2.11 -5.08 -9.58
N ASN A 26 -2.62 -4.07 -8.87
CA ASN A 26 -4.06 -3.91 -8.65
C ASN A 26 -4.50 -2.44 -8.77
N GLU A 27 -5.31 -2.12 -9.79
CA GLU A 27 -5.75 -0.74 -10.07
C GLU A 27 -6.55 -0.11 -8.94
N THR A 28 -7.36 -0.90 -8.23
CA THR A 28 -8.14 -0.43 -7.07
C THR A 28 -7.19 -0.01 -5.95
N VAL A 29 -6.16 -0.80 -5.68
CA VAL A 29 -5.13 -0.49 -4.68
C VAL A 29 -4.38 0.79 -5.05
N ILE A 30 -3.96 0.95 -6.31
CA ILE A 30 -3.31 2.18 -6.82
C ILE A 30 -4.22 3.40 -6.61
N ARG A 31 -5.51 3.28 -6.94
CA ARG A 31 -6.48 4.35 -6.79
C ARG A 31 -6.64 4.76 -5.32
N ILE A 32 -6.69 3.79 -4.41
CA ILE A 32 -6.80 4.04 -2.97
C ILE A 32 -5.54 4.72 -2.44
N TYR A 33 -4.37 4.20 -2.77
CA TYR A 33 -3.09 4.82 -2.39
C TYR A 33 -3.01 6.28 -2.85
N ASN A 34 -3.32 6.55 -4.13
CA ASN A 34 -3.30 7.90 -4.68
C ASN A 34 -4.33 8.83 -4.00
N ASN A 35 -5.47 8.30 -3.57
CA ASN A 35 -6.45 9.07 -2.81
C ASN A 35 -5.93 9.40 -1.40
N LEU A 36 -5.34 8.43 -0.69
CA LEU A 36 -4.74 8.64 0.63
C LEU A 36 -3.56 9.61 0.57
N LYS A 37 -2.71 9.52 -0.47
CA LYS A 37 -1.52 10.37 -0.66
C LYS A 37 -1.85 11.85 -0.83
N LYS A 38 -3.07 12.20 -1.24
CA LYS A 38 -3.54 13.59 -1.29
C LYS A 38 -3.70 14.22 0.09
N HIS A 39 -3.85 13.39 1.13
CA HIS A 39 -4.18 13.83 2.49
C HIS A 39 -3.15 13.40 3.54
N LYS A 40 -2.23 12.51 3.20
CA LYS A 40 -1.17 12.02 4.11
C LYS A 40 0.20 12.12 3.45
N GLN A 41 1.21 12.58 4.21
CA GLN A 41 2.58 12.67 3.72
C GLN A 41 3.17 11.28 3.41
N GLN A 42 2.87 10.30 4.25
CA GLN A 42 3.21 8.89 4.07
C GLN A 42 1.93 8.05 4.14
N VAL A 43 1.82 7.07 3.24
CA VAL A 43 0.70 6.12 3.18
C VAL A 43 1.32 4.76 3.41
N THR A 44 0.81 4.05 4.42
CA THR A 44 1.27 2.70 4.75
C THR A 44 0.34 1.63 4.20
N HIS A 45 0.79 0.37 4.15
CA HIS A 45 -0.07 -0.78 3.86
C HIS A 45 -1.28 -0.85 4.79
N LYS A 46 -1.08 -0.56 6.09
CA LYS A 46 -2.16 -0.49 7.09
C LYS A 46 -3.19 0.57 6.75
N ASP A 47 -2.77 1.72 6.22
CA ASP A 47 -3.69 2.76 5.76
C ASP A 47 -4.55 2.31 4.59
N ILE A 48 -3.97 1.56 3.64
CA ILE A 48 -4.68 1.03 2.48
C ILE A 48 -5.69 -0.03 2.92
N ILE A 49 -5.26 -0.99 3.75
CA ILE A 49 -6.11 -2.05 4.32
C ILE A 49 -7.31 -1.45 5.06
N LEU A 50 -7.06 -0.49 5.95
CA LEU A 50 -8.12 0.18 6.70
C LEU A 50 -9.11 0.89 5.76
N CYS A 51 -8.59 1.57 4.74
CA CYS A 51 -9.43 2.28 3.77
C CYS A 51 -10.27 1.33 2.90
N LEU A 52 -9.76 0.13 2.58
CA LEU A 52 -10.49 -0.93 1.89
C LEU A 52 -11.61 -1.49 2.76
N ILE A 53 -11.33 -1.82 4.02
CA ILE A 53 -12.33 -2.30 4.99
C ILE A 53 -13.50 -1.31 5.11
N GLN A 54 -13.19 -0.02 5.29
CA GLN A 54 -14.21 1.03 5.38
C GLN A 54 -15.07 1.13 4.11
N ARG A 55 -14.48 0.95 2.92
CA ARG A 55 -15.24 0.94 1.65
C ARG A 55 -16.13 -0.29 1.54
N ILE A 56 -15.65 -1.46 1.94
CA ILE A 56 -16.41 -2.71 1.93
C ILE A 56 -17.66 -2.60 2.83
N GLU A 57 -17.49 -2.09 4.05
CA GLU A 57 -18.57 -1.94 5.03
C GLU A 57 -19.67 -0.96 4.60
N GLN A 58 -19.33 0.02 3.76
CA GLN A 58 -20.24 1.07 3.30
C GLN A 58 -20.81 0.82 1.90
N GLU A 59 -20.24 -0.12 1.15
CA GLU A 59 -20.67 -0.42 -0.22
C GLU A 59 -21.90 -1.35 -0.20
N SER A 60 -22.95 -0.94 -0.90
CA SER A 60 -24.21 -1.70 -1.03
C SER A 60 -24.32 -2.41 -2.38
N ASP A 61 -23.45 -2.06 -3.34
CA ASP A 61 -23.33 -2.75 -4.62
C ASP A 61 -22.40 -3.95 -4.49
N ASP A 62 -22.96 -5.15 -4.52
CA ASP A 62 -22.22 -6.41 -4.35
C ASP A 62 -21.04 -6.55 -5.34
N SER A 63 -21.17 -6.04 -6.57
CA SER A 63 -20.11 -6.12 -7.57
C SER A 63 -18.93 -5.22 -7.22
N LYS A 64 -19.21 -4.00 -6.72
CA LYS A 64 -18.15 -3.10 -6.23
C LYS A 64 -17.54 -3.59 -4.93
N GLN A 65 -18.36 -4.13 -4.03
CA GLN A 65 -17.89 -4.72 -2.79
C GLN A 65 -16.91 -5.87 -3.08
N ASN A 66 -17.20 -6.72 -4.07
CA ASN A 66 -16.29 -7.78 -4.51
C ASN A 66 -14.94 -7.22 -5.02
N ILE A 67 -14.94 -6.14 -5.80
CA ILE A 67 -13.70 -5.49 -6.26
C ILE A 67 -12.85 -5.00 -5.07
N TYR A 68 -13.48 -4.46 -4.03
CA TYR A 68 -12.76 -4.05 -2.82
C TYR A 68 -12.24 -5.24 -2.01
N LEU A 69 -12.98 -6.35 -1.97
CA LEU A 69 -12.53 -7.60 -1.33
C LEU A 69 -11.32 -8.20 -2.05
N GLU A 70 -11.34 -8.29 -3.38
CA GLU A 70 -10.19 -8.75 -4.19
C GLU A 70 -8.96 -7.85 -3.99
N ALA A 71 -9.17 -6.54 -3.93
CA ALA A 71 -8.10 -5.59 -3.64
C ALA A 71 -7.54 -5.76 -2.21
N LEU A 72 -8.39 -6.05 -1.23
CA LEU A 72 -7.98 -6.32 0.15
C LEU A 72 -7.17 -7.60 0.25
N GLU A 73 -7.65 -8.69 -0.35
CA GLU A 73 -6.92 -9.96 -0.42
C GLU A 73 -5.54 -9.77 -1.07
N TYR A 74 -5.48 -9.04 -2.18
CA TYR A 74 -4.23 -8.74 -2.87
C TYR A 74 -3.21 -8.03 -1.97
N VAL A 75 -3.63 -6.99 -1.23
CA VAL A 75 -2.71 -6.26 -0.32
C VAL A 75 -2.28 -7.16 0.83
N VAL A 76 -3.23 -7.83 1.51
CA VAL A 76 -2.92 -8.71 2.66
C VAL A 76 -1.97 -9.83 2.27
N TYR A 77 -2.16 -10.47 1.11
CA TYR A 77 -1.26 -11.51 0.62
C TYR A 77 0.17 -11.00 0.40
N ARG A 78 0.32 -9.76 -0.05
CA ARG A 78 1.63 -9.14 -0.32
C ARG A 78 2.27 -8.52 0.92
N THR A 79 1.50 -8.29 1.97
CA THR A 79 1.96 -7.70 3.24
C THR A 79 1.78 -8.71 4.37
N PRO A 80 2.56 -9.81 4.38
CA PRO A 80 2.53 -10.73 5.50
C PRO A 80 2.93 -9.97 6.79
N ASP A 81 2.01 -9.90 7.75
CA ASP A 81 2.22 -9.19 9.02
C ASP A 81 3.06 -10.00 10.03
N ASP A 82 3.37 -11.27 9.73
CA ASP A 82 4.14 -12.16 10.61
C ASP A 82 5.21 -12.94 9.83
N ASP A 83 6.45 -12.87 10.33
CA ASP A 83 7.47 -13.90 10.15
C ASP A 83 6.94 -15.21 10.75
N THR A 84 6.14 -15.96 10.01
CA THR A 84 5.84 -17.34 10.37
C THR A 84 7.01 -18.24 10.01
N ILE A 85 7.91 -18.40 11.00
CA ILE A 85 8.84 -19.52 11.32
C ILE A 85 9.88 -19.92 10.26
#